data_AF-A0A392QCL4-F1
#
_entry.id   AF-A0A392QCL4-F1
#
_cell.length_a   1.000
_cell.length_b   1.000
_cell.length_c   1.000
_cell.angle_alpha   90.00
_cell.angle_beta   90.00
_cell.angle_gamma   90.00
#
_symmetry.space_group_name_H-M   'P 1'
#
loop_
_entity.id
_entity.type
_entity.pdbx_description
1 polymer ?
#
loop_
_entity_poly.entity_id
_entity_poly.type
_entity_poly.pdbx_seq_one_letter_code
_entity_poly.pdbx_strand_id
1 'polypeptide(L)'
;MSDIGVVQLLRPFVETKAWDYVVVWKYGNDPTRFIEWMGCCCCGGNINLKEEMDEEYHLVPICRDTLFHHSVRTKTCEAIAKLPLAMSLYSG
;
A
#
# COMPACT_ATOMS: atom_id res chain seq x y z
N MET A 1 7.56 -16.54 -5.15
CA MET A 1 7.07 -15.93 -3.89
C MET A 1 5.77 -15.22 -4.23
N SER A 2 4.73 -15.37 -3.41
CA SER A 2 3.48 -14.62 -3.60
C SER A 2 3.72 -13.13 -3.34
N ASP A 3 2.87 -12.29 -3.94
CA ASP A 3 2.95 -10.82 -3.86
C ASP A 3 2.99 -10.34 -2.39
N ILE A 4 2.20 -11.01 -1.55
CA ILE A 4 2.13 -10.85 -0.09
C ILE A 4 3.50 -11.10 0.58
N GLY A 5 4.25 -12.11 0.12
CA GLY A 5 5.54 -12.49 0.71
C GLY A 5 6.64 -11.45 0.51
N VAL A 6 6.63 -10.72 -0.60
CA VAL A 6 7.61 -9.63 -0.84
C VAL A 6 7.28 -8.43 0.05
N VAL A 7 6.01 -8.06 0.16
CA VAL A 7 5.59 -6.95 1.02
C VAL A 7 5.92 -7.23 2.49
N GLN A 8 5.74 -8.48 2.95
CA GLN A 8 6.08 -8.88 4.33
C GLN A 8 7.56 -8.70 4.66
N LEU A 9 8.45 -9.00 3.71
CA LEU A 9 9.90 -8.78 3.89
C LEU A 9 10.28 -7.30 3.96
N LEU A 10 9.51 -6.42 3.30
CA LEU A 10 9.80 -4.98 3.23
C LEU A 10 9.10 -4.17 4.34
N ARG A 11 8.13 -4.76 5.03
CA ARG A 11 7.40 -4.09 6.11
C ARG A 11 8.27 -3.49 7.23
N PRO A 12 9.41 -4.08 7.65
CA PRO A 12 10.29 -3.47 8.64
C PRO A 12 10.74 -2.03 8.29
N PHE A 13 10.80 -1.67 7.01
CA PHE A 13 11.15 -0.30 6.58
C PHE A 13 10.13 0.76 6.99
N VAL A 14 8.83 0.41 6.98
CA VAL A 14 7.77 1.34 7.41
C VAL A 14 7.55 1.31 8.92
N GLU A 15 7.81 0.17 9.57
CA GLU A 15 7.69 0.02 11.02
C GLU A 15 8.80 0.74 11.79
N THR A 16 10.02 0.75 11.23
CA THR A 16 11.15 1.52 11.76
C THR A 16 11.04 3.02 11.45
N LYS A 17 9.99 3.45 10.73
CA LYS A 17 9.79 4.82 10.25
C LYS A 17 10.95 5.35 9.39
N ALA A 18 11.75 4.46 8.82
CA ALA A 18 12.77 4.83 7.85
C ALA A 18 12.13 5.24 6.51
N TRP A 19 10.94 4.71 6.22
CA TRP A 19 10.14 5.01 5.04
C TRP A 19 8.68 5.25 5.43
N ASP A 20 8.01 6.20 4.77
CA ASP A 20 6.58 6.43 4.98
C ASP A 20 5.75 5.25 4.44
N TYR A 21 6.12 4.75 3.27
CA TYR A 21 5.48 3.60 2.63
C TYR A 21 6.43 2.87 1.70
N VAL A 22 6.05 1.65 1.35
CA VAL A 22 6.69 0.84 0.31
C VAL A 22 5.63 0.40 -0.67
N VAL A 23 5.92 0.50 -1.98
CA VAL A 23 5.13 -0.12 -3.04
C VAL A 23 6.01 -1.06 -3.83
N VAL A 24 5.49 -2.26 -4.09
CA VAL A 24 6.15 -3.27 -4.91
C VAL A 24 5.49 -3.30 -6.28
N TRP A 25 6.31 -3.21 -7.31
CA TRP A 25 5.90 -3.33 -8.70
C TRP A 25 6.64 -4.51 -9.34
N LYS A 26 5.99 -5.20 -10.28
CA LYS A 26 6.63 -6.18 -11.15
C LYS A 26 6.54 -5.73 -12.60
N TYR A 27 7.39 -6.28 -13.46
CA TYR A 27 7.18 -6.17 -14.89
C TYR A 27 5.92 -6.98 -15.28
N GLY A 28 5.03 -6.36 -16.05
CA GLY A 28 3.84 -7.02 -16.58
C GLY A 28 4.22 -8.07 -17.63
N ASN A 29 3.39 -9.11 -17.78
CA ASN A 29 3.66 -10.19 -18.74
C ASN A 29 3.32 -9.80 -20.19
N ASP A 30 2.70 -8.65 -20.41
CA ASP A 30 2.27 -8.16 -21.73
C ASP A 30 3.43 -7.47 -22.48
N PRO A 31 3.63 -7.71 -23.79
CA PRO A 31 4.55 -6.96 -24.64
C PRO A 31 4.42 -5.42 -24.58
N THR A 32 3.32 -4.90 -24.05
CA THR A 32 3.07 -3.45 -23.89
C THR A 32 3.95 -2.74 -22.86
N ARG A 33 4.84 -3.46 -22.14
CA ARG A 33 5.89 -2.92 -21.25
C ARG A 33 5.35 -2.04 -20.11
N PHE A 34 4.38 -2.56 -19.38
CA PHE A 34 3.91 -1.94 -18.15
C PHE A 34 4.64 -2.51 -16.93
N ILE A 35 4.72 -1.71 -15.87
CA ILE A 35 4.92 -2.22 -14.51
C ILE A 35 3.58 -2.30 -13.80
N GLU A 36 3.35 -3.41 -13.13
CA GLU A 36 2.09 -3.75 -12.46
C GLU A 36 2.27 -3.75 -10.95
N TRP A 37 1.27 -3.23 -10.26
CA TRP A 37 1.22 -3.19 -8.81
C TRP A 37 1.11 -4.60 -8.22
N MET A 38 1.99 -4.92 -7.28
CA MET A 38 1.98 -6.20 -6.56
C MET A 38 1.46 -6.05 -5.13
N GLY A 39 1.74 -4.92 -4.49
CA GLY A 39 1.32 -4.68 -3.13
C GLY A 39 2.00 -3.47 -2.53
N CYS A 40 1.59 -3.10 -1.33
CA CYS A 40 2.22 -2.02 -0.57
C CYS A 40 2.09 -2.23 0.93
N CYS A 41 2.90 -1.52 1.70
CA CYS A 41 2.65 -1.30 3.13
C CYS A 41 2.91 0.16 3.48
N CYS A 42 2.25 0.63 4.54
CA CYS A 42 2.38 2.01 5.00
C CYS A 42 2.65 2.08 6.50
N CYS A 43 3.23 3.19 6.95
CA CYS A 43 3.46 3.44 8.38
C CYS A 43 2.16 3.63 9.19
N GLY A 44 1.00 3.80 8.51
CA GLY A 44 -0.31 3.99 9.12
C GLY A 44 -1.00 2.71 9.63
N GLY A 45 -0.52 1.51 9.27
CA GLY A 45 -1.12 0.25 9.74
C GLY A 45 -0.69 -0.19 11.14
N ASN A 46 0.35 0.45 11.71
CA ASN A 46 0.93 0.07 13.01
C ASN A 46 0.69 1.12 14.11
N ILE A 47 -0.18 2.12 13.86
CA ILE A 47 -0.68 3.00 14.90
C ILE A 47 -1.67 2.20 15.75
N ASN A 48 -1.17 1.60 16.84
CA ASN A 48 -1.94 1.09 17.96
C ASN A 48 -2.69 2.23 18.65
N LEU A 49 -3.64 2.83 17.96
CA LEU A 49 -4.64 3.67 18.59
C LEU A 49 -5.72 2.71 19.09
N LYS A 50 -5.72 2.48 20.41
CA LYS A 50 -6.93 2.19 21.16
C LYS A 50 -7.87 3.39 20.97
N GLU A 51 -8.48 3.50 19.81
CA GLU A 51 -9.48 4.52 19.52
C GLU A 51 -10.67 3.76 18.94
N GLU A 52 -11.56 3.46 19.88
CA GLU A 52 -13.01 3.57 19.75
C GLU A 52 -13.55 3.01 18.43
N MET A 53 -14.05 1.78 18.60
CA MET A 53 -14.95 1.09 17.71
C MET A 53 -16.27 1.88 17.60
N ASP A 54 -16.21 3.07 17.02
CA ASP A 54 -17.38 3.90 16.77
C ASP A 54 -18.02 3.45 15.45
N GLU A 55 -19.28 3.03 15.52
CA GLU A 55 -20.00 2.20 14.55
C GLU A 55 -20.31 2.89 13.19
N GLU A 56 -19.49 3.85 12.76
CA GLU A 56 -19.63 4.64 11.52
C GLU A 56 -18.75 4.10 10.35
N TYR A 57 -18.35 2.83 10.41
CA TYR A 57 -17.29 2.25 9.57
C TYR A 57 -17.65 1.91 8.11
N HIS A 58 -18.86 2.20 7.61
CA HIS A 58 -19.26 1.75 6.27
C HIS A 58 -18.95 2.74 5.13
N LEU A 59 -18.54 3.98 5.42
CA LEU A 59 -18.29 5.00 4.40
C LEU A 59 -16.83 5.44 4.28
N VAL A 60 -15.94 5.01 5.19
CA VAL A 60 -14.55 5.45 5.19
C VAL A 60 -13.71 4.60 4.23
N PRO A 61 -12.95 5.21 3.29
CA PRO A 61 -12.08 4.47 2.39
C PRO A 61 -11.08 3.59 3.14
N ILE A 62 -10.83 2.38 2.63
CA ILE A 62 -9.84 1.44 3.18
C ILE A 62 -8.48 1.67 2.52
N CYS A 63 -7.41 1.64 3.32
CA CYS A 63 -6.05 1.76 2.82
C CYS A 63 -5.65 0.52 2.01
N ARG A 64 -4.78 0.69 1.01
CA ARG A 64 -4.29 -0.40 0.14
C ARG A 64 -3.16 -1.25 0.77
N ASP A 65 -2.85 -1.05 2.05
CA ASP A 65 -1.83 -1.86 2.75
C ASP A 65 -2.20 -3.34 2.64
N THR A 66 -1.29 -4.13 2.08
CA THR A 66 -1.51 -5.52 1.70
C THR A 66 -1.54 -6.46 2.90
N LEU A 67 -1.02 -6.03 4.05
CA LEU A 67 -0.88 -6.86 5.24
C LEU A 67 -1.80 -6.42 6.38
N PHE A 68 -2.07 -5.12 6.50
CA PHE A 68 -2.86 -4.54 7.59
C PHE A 68 -4.01 -3.73 7.02
N HIS A 69 -5.23 -4.26 7.11
CA HIS A 69 -6.43 -3.54 6.67
C HIS A 69 -6.81 -2.50 7.72
N HIS A 70 -6.83 -1.23 7.32
CA HIS A 70 -7.26 -0.12 8.15
C HIS A 70 -7.91 0.96 7.29
N SER A 71 -8.70 1.84 7.91
CA SER A 71 -9.22 3.03 7.22
C SER A 71 -8.08 3.96 6.78
N VAL A 72 -8.30 4.74 5.73
CA VAL A 72 -7.38 5.82 5.32
C VAL A 72 -7.30 6.84 6.46
N ARG A 73 -6.14 6.92 7.12
CA ARG A 73 -5.92 7.74 8.33
C ARG A 73 -4.79 8.77 8.20
N THR A 74 -3.96 8.65 7.16
CA THR A 74 -2.75 9.47 7.02
C THR A 74 -2.54 9.94 5.59
N LYS A 75 -1.75 11.00 5.41
CA LYS A 75 -1.31 11.47 4.08
C LYS A 75 -0.59 10.37 3.29
N THR A 76 0.07 9.45 3.98
CA THR A 76 0.70 8.26 3.40
C THR A 76 -0.34 7.35 2.75
N CYS A 77 -1.45 7.08 3.44
CA CYS A 77 -2.57 6.29 2.89
C CYS A 77 -3.17 6.94 1.64
N GLU A 78 -3.35 8.26 1.68
CA GLU A 78 -3.87 9.04 0.55
C GLU A 78 -2.90 9.01 -0.65
N ALA A 79 -1.59 9.11 -0.40
CA ALA A 79 -0.58 9.06 -1.44
C ALA A 79 -0.59 7.70 -2.16
N ILE A 80 -0.63 6.61 -1.41
CA ILE A 80 -0.75 5.25 -1.94
C ILE A 80 -2.04 5.08 -2.76
N ALA A 81 -3.17 5.63 -2.29
CA ALA A 81 -4.45 5.52 -2.99
C ALA A 81 -4.45 6.21 -4.36
N LYS A 82 -3.63 7.26 -4.53
CA LYS A 82 -3.48 8.00 -5.79
C LYS A 82 -2.57 7.31 -6.81
N LEU A 83 -1.76 6.33 -6.38
CA LEU A 83 -0.89 5.61 -7.31
C LEU A 83 -1.72 4.69 -8.21
N PRO A 84 -1.38 4.58 -9.50
CA PRO A 84 -2.07 3.71 -10.43
C PRO A 84 -1.80 2.23 -10.14
N LEU A 85 -2.57 1.31 -10.72
CA LEU A 85 -2.29 -0.13 -10.60
C LEU A 85 -1.34 -0.64 -11.68
N ALA A 86 -1.15 0.13 -12.75
CA ALA A 86 -0.17 -0.13 -13.79
C ALA A 86 0.38 1.20 -14.35
N MET A 87 1.66 1.23 -14.71
CA MET A 87 2.31 2.38 -15.34
C MET A 87 3.06 1.95 -16.59
N SER A 88 2.89 2.70 -17.67
CA SER A 88 3.68 2.52 -18.89
C SER A 88 5.13 2.89 -18.61
N LEU A 89 6.09 2.08 -19.06
CA LEU A 89 7.51 2.43 -18.98
C LEU A 89 7.93 3.48 -20.01
N TYR A 90 7.09 3.73 -21.02
CA TYR A 90 7.29 4.81 -21.98
C TYR A 90 6.41 6.00 -21.58
N SER A 91 7.03 7.17 -21.44
CA SER A 91 6.32 8.44 -21.52
C SER A 91 5.87 8.63 -22.97
N GLY A 92 4.55 8.64 -23.20
CA GLY A 92 3.98 8.99 -24.50
C GLY A 92 4.35 10.40 -24.94
#